data_AF-A0A6G2DXE4-F1
#
_entry.id   AF-A0A6G2DXE4-F1
#
_cell.length_a   1.000
_cell.length_b   1.000
_cell.length_c   1.000
_cell.angle_alpha   90.00
_cell.angle_beta   90.00
_cell.angle_gamma   90.00
#
_symmetry.space_group_name_H-M   'P 1'
#
loop_
_entity.id
_entity.type
_entity.pdbx_description
1 polymer ?
#
loop_
_entity_poly.entity_id
_entity_poly.type
_entity_poly.pdbx_seq_one_letter_code
_entity_poly.pdbx_strand_id
1 'polypeptide(L)' 'VVNEFCASAGLWAASQCEHVVIPASGSIGSLGVYTIHMDNTKAWQEYGFEKTVIHRGKYKGIDERALNADAKADLQRFI' A
#
# COMPACT_ATOMS: atom_id res chain seq x y z
N VAL A 1 7.93 0.84 26.68
CA VAL A 1 7.53 2.27 26.58
C VAL A 1 7.70 2.68 25.13
N VAL A 2 6.64 3.18 24.50
CA VAL A 2 6.71 3.78 23.17
C VAL A 2 6.72 5.31 23.30
N ASN A 3 7.27 6.02 22.32
CA ASN A 3 7.19 7.48 22.26
C ASN A 3 5.76 7.92 21.88
N GLU A 4 5.55 9.20 21.59
CA GLU A 4 4.23 9.81 21.36
C GLU A 4 3.50 9.24 20.12
N PHE A 5 4.11 8.37 19.32
CA PHE A 5 3.50 7.83 18.10
C PHE A 5 3.75 6.34 17.91
N CYS A 6 2.71 5.53 18.08
CA CYS A 6 2.73 4.08 17.87
C CYS A 6 1.61 3.67 16.91
N ALA A 7 1.88 3.72 15.60
CA ALA A 7 0.86 3.54 14.57
C ALA A 7 1.27 2.51 13.51
N SER A 8 0.31 1.83 12.89
CA SER A 8 0.50 0.89 11.78
C SER A 8 1.59 -0.15 12.08
N ALA A 9 2.66 -0.25 11.30
CA ALA A 9 3.76 -1.18 11.55
C ALA A 9 4.41 -1.02 12.94
N GLY A 10 4.40 0.19 13.51
CA GLY A 10 4.87 0.42 14.89
C GLY A 10 3.97 -0.26 15.92
N LEU A 11 2.65 -0.23 15.69
CA LEU A 11 1.69 -0.96 16.52
C LEU A 11 1.77 -2.47 16.28
N TRP A 12 2.02 -2.91 15.03
CA TRP A 12 2.32 -4.31 14.74
C TRP A 12 3.47 -4.79 15.62
N ALA A 13 4.64 -4.15 15.58
CA ALA A 13 5.81 -4.57 16.36
C ALA A 13 5.57 -4.49 17.88
N ALA A 14 4.84 -3.47 18.35
CA ALA A 14 4.51 -3.32 19.76
C ALA A 14 3.53 -4.39 20.28
N SER A 15 2.75 -5.02 19.41
CA SER A 15 1.77 -6.05 19.80
C SER A 15 2.38 -7.33 20.39
N GLN A 16 3.70 -7.47 20.32
CA GLN A 16 4.45 -8.58 20.91
C GLN A 16 4.84 -8.32 22.37
N CYS A 17 4.69 -7.08 22.86
CA CYS A 17 4.96 -6.74 24.25
C CYS A 17 3.80 -7.16 25.16
N GLU A 18 4.12 -7.54 26.40
CA GLU A 18 3.10 -7.81 27.44
C GLU A 18 2.28 -6.56 27.80
N HIS A 19 2.96 -5.40 27.81
CA HIS A 19 2.33 -4.10 28.05
C HIS A 19 2.90 -3.03 27.13
N VAL A 20 2.02 -2.20 26.58
CA VAL A 20 2.38 -0.98 25.83
C VAL A 20 1.98 0.24 26.67
N VAL A 21 2.95 1.10 26.94
CA VAL A 21 2.75 2.36 27.69
C VAL A 21 3.07 3.51 26.76
N ILE A 22 2.12 4.45 26.63
CA ILE A 22 2.18 5.65 25.79
C ILE A 22 1.81 6.89 26.63
N PRO A 23 2.40 8.07 26.37
CA PRO A 23 1.96 9.31 26.99
C PRO A 23 0.48 9.62 26.69
N ALA A 24 -0.22 10.33 27.58
CA ALA A 24 -1.61 10.72 27.37
C ALA A 24 -1.81 11.64 26.15
N SER A 25 -0.77 12.37 25.73
CA SER A 25 -0.73 13.17 24.50
C SER A 25 -0.39 12.35 23.25
N GLY A 26 -0.01 11.09 23.40
CA GLY A 26 0.43 10.23 22.30
C GLY A 26 -0.74 9.66 21.50
N SER A 27 -0.45 9.19 20.30
CA SER A 27 -1.40 8.53 19.40
C SER A 27 -1.00 7.08 19.16
N ILE A 28 -1.96 6.18 19.37
CA ILE A 28 -1.84 4.75 19.08
C ILE A 28 -2.97 4.33 18.12
N GLY A 29 -2.65 3.53 17.11
CA GLY A 29 -3.65 3.05 16.15
C GLY A 29 -3.14 2.94 14.73
N SER A 30 -3.90 3.48 13.77
CA SER A 30 -3.65 3.27 12.32
C SER A 30 -3.57 1.77 11.98
N LEU A 31 -4.50 1.00 12.56
CA LEU A 31 -4.62 -0.44 12.33
C LEU A 31 -5.25 -0.68 10.97
N GLY A 32 -4.42 -0.96 9.98
CA GLY A 32 -4.87 -1.25 8.64
C GLY A 32 -3.71 -1.34 7.65
N VAL A 33 -4.04 -1.81 6.46
CA VAL A 33 -3.15 -1.90 5.30
C VAL A 33 -3.85 -1.22 4.14
N TYR A 34 -3.08 -0.49 3.34
CA TYR A 34 -3.57 0.04 2.08
C TYR A 34 -2.49 -0.10 1.01
N THR A 35 -2.91 -0.10 -0.24
CA THR A 35 -2.02 -0.07 -1.41
C THR A 35 -2.56 0.95 -2.39
N ILE A 36 -1.67 1.75 -2.98
CA ILE A 36 -2.03 2.74 -3.99
C ILE A 36 -1.55 2.25 -5.34
N HIS A 37 -2.45 2.19 -6.30
CA HIS A 37 -2.15 2.06 -7.73
C HIS A 37 -2.47 3.39 -8.41
N MET A 38 -1.61 3.83 -9.32
CA MET A 38 -1.77 5.07 -10.07
C MET A 38 -1.84 4.75 -11.57
N ASP A 39 -2.86 5.29 -12.24
CA ASP A 39 -2.98 5.25 -13.69
C ASP A 39 -2.39 6.54 -14.29
N ASN A 40 -1.23 6.41 -14.91
CA ASN A 40 -0.48 7.50 -15.53
C ASN A 40 -0.65 7.54 -17.05
N THR A 41 -1.52 6.70 -17.64
CA THR A 41 -1.64 6.58 -19.11
C THR A 41 -1.89 7.89 -19.83
N LYS A 42 -2.70 8.78 -19.24
CA LYS A 42 -2.95 10.13 -19.78
C LYS A 42 -1.69 10.98 -19.82
N ALA A 43 -0.91 10.99 -18.74
CA ALA A 43 0.34 11.73 -18.69
C ALA A 43 1.32 11.21 -19.76
N TRP A 44 1.46 9.88 -19.88
CA TRP A 44 2.31 9.28 -20.92
C TRP A 44 1.89 9.73 -22.33
N GLN A 45 0.58 9.75 -22.62
CA GLN A 45 0.06 10.22 -23.90
C GLN A 45 0.34 11.71 -24.14
N GLU A 46 0.14 12.56 -23.13
CA GLU A 46 0.41 14.01 -23.22
C GLU A 46 1.89 14.29 -23.50
N TYR A 47 2.80 13.50 -22.93
CA TYR A 47 4.24 13.60 -23.19
C TYR A 47 4.70 12.88 -24.47
N GLY A 48 3.79 12.26 -25.22
CA GLY A 48 4.10 11.58 -26.48
C GLY A 48 4.81 10.23 -26.32
N PHE A 49 4.67 9.57 -25.17
CA PHE A 49 5.25 8.26 -24.90
C PHE A 49 4.25 7.12 -25.12
N GLU A 50 4.73 6.05 -25.75
CA GLU A 50 4.03 4.77 -25.83
C GLU A 50 4.72 3.73 -24.94
N LYS A 51 3.99 3.16 -23.99
CA LYS A 51 4.52 2.17 -23.03
C LYS A 51 4.00 0.78 -23.36
N THR A 52 4.92 -0.15 -23.60
CA THR A 52 4.61 -1.58 -23.73
C THR A 52 5.29 -2.36 -22.62
N VAL A 53 4.53 -3.20 -21.91
CA VAL A 53 5.04 -3.99 -20.78
C VAL A 53 5.20 -5.44 -21.22
N ILE A 54 6.44 -5.94 -21.23
CA ILE A 54 6.77 -7.32 -21.60
C ILE A 54 6.98 -8.12 -20.31
N HIS A 55 6.12 -9.11 -20.04
CA HIS A 55 6.25 -9.97 -18.88
C HIS A 55 5.82 -11.42 -19.18
N ARG A 56 6.31 -12.36 -18.36
CA ARG A 56 5.90 -13.77 -18.39
C ARG A 56 5.02 -14.09 -17.20
N GLY A 57 3.78 -14.50 -17.46
CA GLY A 57 2.79 -14.90 -16.44
C GLY A 57 1.75 -13.82 -16.15
N LYS A 58 0.50 -14.25 -15.91
CA LYS A 58 -0.70 -13.39 -15.81
C LYS A 58 -0.57 -12.25 -14.78
N TYR A 59 0.06 -12.53 -13.64
CA TYR A 59 0.18 -11.59 -12.51
C TYR A 59 1.62 -11.12 -12.27
N LYS A 60 2.53 -11.28 -13.25
CA LYS A 60 3.95 -10.95 -13.07
C LYS A 60 4.24 -9.44 -13.09
N GLY A 61 3.42 -8.68 -13.81
CA GLY A 61 3.60 -7.25 -13.98
C GLY A 61 2.32 -6.51 -13.64
N ILE A 62 2.48 -5.43 -12.86
CA ILE A 62 1.47 -4.40 -12.68
C ILE A 62 2.03 -3.18 -13.40
N ASP A 63 1.22 -2.60 -14.28
CA ASP A 63 1.59 -1.40 -15.03
C ASP A 63 0.80 -0.20 -14.49
N GLU A 64 1.30 1.00 -14.75
CA GLU A 64 0.70 2.30 -14.42
C GLU A 64 -0.49 2.63 -15.33
N ARG A 65 -1.24 1.62 -15.74
CA ARG A 65 -2.47 1.73 -16.53
C ARG A 65 -3.65 1.29 -15.69
N ALA A 66 -4.85 1.71 -16.07
CA ALA A 66 -6.08 1.30 -15.41
C ALA A 66 -6.11 -0.20 -15.10
N LEU A 67 -6.39 -0.53 -13.84
CA LEU A 67 -6.63 -1.91 -13.43
C LEU A 67 -7.97 -2.39 -13.98
N ASN A 68 -7.97 -3.59 -14.56
CA ASN A 68 -9.23 -4.29 -14.83
C ASN A 68 -9.81 -4.87 -13.53
N ALA A 69 -11.05 -5.37 -13.59
CA ALA A 69 -11.76 -5.89 -12.42
C ALA A 69 -11.02 -7.05 -11.73
N ASP A 70 -10.44 -7.96 -12.50
CA ASP A 70 -9.67 -9.11 -12.00
C ASP A 70 -8.41 -8.66 -11.25
N ALA A 71 -7.63 -7.74 -11.83
CA ALA A 71 -6.41 -7.21 -11.20
C ALA A 71 -6.71 -6.40 -9.94
N LYS A 72 -7.80 -5.61 -9.94
CA LYS A 72 -8.24 -4.89 -8.75
C LYS A 72 -8.66 -5.84 -7.63
N ALA A 73 -9.42 -6.88 -7.96
CA ALA A 73 -9.85 -7.90 -6.99
C ALA A 73 -8.65 -8.69 -6.44
N ASP A 74 -7.69 -9.03 -7.30
CA ASP A 74 -6.46 -9.71 -6.90
C ASP A 74 -5.63 -8.85 -5.93
N LEU A 75 -5.41 -7.57 -6.25
CA LEU A 75 -4.71 -6.65 -5.33
C LEU A 75 -5.45 -6.42 -4.03
N GLN A 76 -6.78 -6.29 -4.08
CA GLN A 76 -7.62 -6.11 -2.89
C GLN A 76 -7.59 -7.35 -1.98
N ARG A 77 -7.33 -8.55 -2.52
CA ARG A 77 -7.21 -9.78 -1.72
C ARG A 77 -5.97 -9.78 -0.83
N PHE A 78 -4.91 -9.06 -1.20
CA PHE A 78 -3.65 -9.03 -0.46
C PHE A 78 -3.64 -8.04 0.72
N ILE A 79 -4.68 -7.21 0.85
CA ILE A 79 -4.84 -6.21 1.91
C ILE A 79 -6.11 -6.46 2.72
#